data_AF-A0A356IXQ8-F1
#
_entry.id   AF-A0A356IXQ8-F1
#
_cell.length_a   1.000
_cell.length_b   1.000
_cell.length_c   1.000
_cell.angle_alpha   90.00
_cell.angle_beta   90.00
_cell.angle_gamma   90.00
#
_symmetry.space_group_name_H-M   'P 1'
#
loop_
_entity.id
_entity.type
_entity.pdbx_description
1 polymer ?
#
loop_
_entity_poly.entity_id
_entity_poly.type
_entity_poly.pdbx_seq_one_letter_code
_entity_poly.pdbx_strand_id
1 'polypeptide(L)'
;MLCGDFNSLPNTNPWRTINGKLRDVQRSLDEHRPLATWFGRYPIGRIDHVFVSPGIKVLVIDVPKTQLNKLASDHLPLIVDLEVS
;
A
#
# COMPACT_ATOMS: atom_id res chain seq x y z
N MET A 1 -8.01 3.05 10.18
CA MET A 1 -7.23 2.49 9.05
C MET A 1 -8.18 1.69 8.18
N LEU A 2 -7.97 1.69 6.87
CA LEU A 2 -8.65 0.82 5.91
C LEU A 2 -7.58 0.15 5.04
N CYS A 3 -7.54 -1.18 4.96
CA CYS A 3 -6.54 -1.89 4.17
C CYS A 3 -7.12 -3.15 3.50
N GLY A 4 -6.46 -3.60 2.45
CA GLY A 4 -6.78 -4.84 1.75
C GLY A 4 -6.37 -4.81 0.28
N ASP A 5 -6.74 -5.86 -0.43
CA ASP A 5 -6.73 -5.90 -1.89
C ASP A 5 -8.01 -5.26 -2.42
N PHE A 6 -7.86 -4.16 -3.18
CA PHE A 6 -8.98 -3.43 -3.77
C PHE A 6 -9.21 -3.80 -5.24
N ASN A 7 -8.34 -4.62 -5.84
CA ASN A 7 -8.33 -4.90 -7.28
C ASN A 7 -8.41 -3.63 -8.15
N SER A 8 -7.81 -2.54 -7.67
CA SER A 8 -7.87 -1.24 -8.33
C SER A 8 -6.54 -0.52 -8.26
N LEU A 9 -6.12 0.05 -9.38
CA LEU A 9 -4.89 0.83 -9.48
C LEU A 9 -5.05 2.22 -8.82
N PRO A 10 -3.92 2.88 -8.47
CA PRO A 10 -3.98 4.27 -8.03
C PRO A 10 -4.61 5.18 -9.10
N ASN A 11 -5.27 6.25 -8.67
CA ASN A 11 -5.95 7.24 -9.51
C ASN A 11 -7.19 6.75 -10.29
N THR A 12 -7.66 5.52 -10.10
CA THR A 12 -8.99 5.06 -10.56
C THR A 12 -10.12 5.67 -9.72
N ASN A 13 -11.37 5.54 -10.15
CA ASN A 13 -12.52 6.06 -9.38
C ASN A 13 -12.62 5.49 -7.95
N PRO A 14 -12.57 4.17 -7.72
CA PRO A 14 -12.61 3.62 -6.36
C PRO A 14 -11.49 4.16 -5.47
N TRP A 15 -10.27 4.24 -6.02
CA TRP A 15 -9.13 4.78 -5.30
C TRP A 15 -9.32 6.26 -4.96
N ARG A 16 -9.78 7.09 -5.92
CA ARG A 16 -10.01 8.54 -5.69
C ARG A 16 -11.10 8.79 -4.65
N THR A 17 -12.18 7.98 -4.66
CA THR A 17 -13.25 8.07 -3.68
C THR A 17 -12.73 7.88 -2.26
N ILE A 18 -11.90 6.86 -2.04
CA ILE A 18 -11.30 6.58 -0.73
C ILE A 18 -10.25 7.64 -0.38
N ASN A 19 -9.34 7.94 -1.32
CA ASN A 19 -8.27 8.91 -1.12
C ASN A 19 -8.77 10.37 -0.93
N GLY A 20 -10.03 10.65 -1.29
CA GLY A 20 -10.68 11.94 -0.99
C GLY A 20 -11.09 12.10 0.47
N LYS A 21 -11.09 11.01 1.26
CA LYS A 21 -11.49 10.98 2.68
C LYS A 21 -10.38 10.47 3.61
N LEU A 22 -9.60 9.51 3.13
CA LEU A 22 -8.44 8.95 3.80
C LEU A 22 -7.18 9.24 2.97
N ARG A 23 -6.00 9.12 3.56
CA ARG A 23 -4.72 9.28 2.87
C ARG A 23 -4.14 7.93 2.52
N ASP A 24 -3.74 7.76 1.27
CA ASP A 24 -2.94 6.63 0.82
C ASP A 24 -1.55 6.65 1.46
N VAL A 25 -1.20 5.60 2.22
CA VAL A 25 0.10 5.54 2.92
C VAL A 25 1.27 5.59 1.96
N GLN A 26 1.17 4.95 0.78
CA GLN A 26 2.28 4.90 -0.18
C GLN A 26 2.55 6.25 -0.87
N ARG A 27 1.73 7.27 -0.58
CA ARG A 27 1.95 8.67 -1.01
C ARG A 27 2.24 9.62 0.15
N SER A 28 2.51 9.10 1.34
CA SER A 28 2.59 9.91 2.57
C SER A 28 3.99 10.31 3.01
N LEU A 29 5.04 9.75 2.40
CA LEU A 29 6.44 10.06 2.71
C LEU A 29 7.15 10.59 1.45
N ASP A 30 7.83 11.73 1.54
CA ASP A 30 8.46 12.40 0.39
C ASP A 30 9.54 11.52 -0.28
N GLU A 31 10.34 10.82 0.52
CA GLU A 31 11.42 9.94 0.04
C GLU A 31 10.94 8.55 -0.39
N HIS A 32 9.64 8.25 -0.25
CA HIS A 32 9.08 6.95 -0.63
C HIS A 32 8.49 6.97 -2.03
N ARG A 33 8.90 6.02 -2.86
CA ARG A 33 8.26 5.72 -4.14
C ARG A 33 7.27 4.57 -3.97
N PRO A 34 6.00 4.72 -4.41
CA PRO A 34 5.03 3.63 -4.35
C PRO A 34 5.54 2.35 -5.01
N LEU A 35 5.30 1.21 -4.36
CA LEU A 35 5.75 -0.11 -4.76
C LEU A 35 4.56 -0.99 -5.18
N ALA A 36 4.79 -1.78 -6.23
CA ALA A 36 3.87 -2.82 -6.68
C ALA A 36 3.88 -4.00 -5.70
N THR A 37 2.68 -4.54 -5.46
CA THR A 37 2.42 -5.68 -4.57
C THR A 37 1.98 -6.91 -5.34
N TRP A 38 1.34 -6.73 -6.49
CA TRP A 38 0.90 -7.81 -7.38
C TRP A 38 1.62 -7.71 -8.73
N PHE A 39 1.96 -8.74 -9.48
CA PHE A 39 1.90 -10.17 -9.26
C PHE A 39 3.16 -10.60 -8.50
N GLY A 40 3.08 -11.16 -7.30
CA GLY A 40 4.16 -11.15 -6.29
C GLY A 40 5.53 -11.65 -6.76
N ARG A 41 5.58 -12.63 -7.67
CA ARG A 41 6.82 -13.11 -8.31
C ARG A 41 7.46 -12.07 -9.24
N TYR A 42 6.63 -11.32 -9.95
CA TYR A 42 6.96 -10.25 -10.91
C TYR A 42 6.02 -9.06 -10.70
N PRO A 43 6.25 -8.19 -9.69
CA PRO A 43 5.29 -7.15 -9.32
C PRO A 43 5.11 -6.12 -10.44
N ILE A 44 3.89 -6.02 -10.96
CA ILE A 44 3.46 -5.19 -12.10
C ILE A 44 2.35 -4.19 -11.75
N GLY A 45 1.74 -4.32 -10.58
CA GLY A 45 0.54 -3.61 -10.18
C GLY A 45 0.48 -3.36 -8.68
N ARG A 46 -0.14 -2.25 -8.31
CA ARG A 46 -0.38 -1.85 -6.93
C ARG A 46 -1.89 -1.84 -6.69
N ILE A 47 -2.40 -2.97 -6.23
CA ILE A 47 -3.82 -3.18 -5.95
C ILE A 47 -4.11 -3.40 -4.47
N ASP A 48 -3.07 -3.69 -3.68
CA ASP A 48 -3.12 -3.66 -2.24
C ASP A 48 -2.88 -2.24 -1.73
N HIS A 49 -3.81 -1.74 -0.92
CA HIS A 49 -3.74 -0.40 -0.37
C HIS A 49 -3.89 -0.42 1.14
N VAL A 50 -3.22 0.50 1.80
CA VAL A 50 -3.51 0.92 3.16
C VAL A 50 -3.82 2.40 3.11
N PHE A 51 -4.96 2.78 3.69
CA PHE A 51 -5.40 4.16 3.83
C PHE A 51 -5.54 4.49 5.31
N VAL A 52 -5.15 5.70 5.69
CA VAL A 52 -5.17 6.19 7.08
C VAL A 52 -5.88 7.53 7.17
N SER A 53 -6.43 7.86 8.34
CA SER A 53 -7.01 9.19 8.58
C SER A 53 -5.91 10.27 8.50
N PRO A 54 -6.21 11.53 8.10
CA PRO A 54 -5.19 12.56 7.90
C PRO A 54 -4.28 12.89 9.09
N GLY A 55 -4.69 12.57 10.32
CA GLY A 55 -3.90 12.78 11.54
C GLY A 55 -2.97 11.63 11.94
N ILE A 56 -3.04 10.47 11.27
CA ILE A 56 -2.14 9.35 11.54
C ILE A 56 -0.82 9.59 10.80
N LYS A 57 0.29 9.49 11.52
CA LYS A 57 1.62 9.67 10.96
C LYS A 57 2.16 8.32 10.48
N VAL A 58 2.66 8.32 9.24
CA VAL A 58 3.33 7.17 8.62
C VAL A 58 4.82 7.28 8.93
N LEU A 59 5.42 6.22 9.43
CA LEU A 59 6.84 6.18 9.81
C LEU A 59 7.66 5.39 8.79
N VAL A 60 7.18 4.21 8.40
CA VAL A 60 7.87 3.28 7.51
C VAL A 60 6.88 2.70 6.52
N ILE A 61 7.35 2.44 5.30
CA ILE A 61 6.60 1.74 4.25
C ILE A 61 7.57 0.78 3.57
N ASP A 62 7.24 -0.51 3.57
CA ASP A 62 8.05 -1.55 2.94
C ASP A 62 7.19 -2.56 2.17
N VAL A 63 7.78 -3.12 1.10
CA VAL A 63 7.22 -4.25 0.34
C VAL A 63 8.33 -5.27 0.14
N PRO A 64 8.60 -6.14 1.13
CA PRO A 64 9.74 -7.03 1.09
C PRO A 64 9.57 -8.10 0.00
N LYS A 65 10.66 -8.39 -0.73
CA LYS A 65 10.66 -9.27 -1.93
C LYS A 65 11.47 -10.55 -1.75
N THR A 66 11.49 -11.10 -0.54
CA THR A 66 12.21 -12.33 -0.22
C THR A 66 11.66 -13.51 -1.01
N GLN A 67 12.43 -14.60 -1.13
CA GLN A 67 11.97 -15.83 -1.77
C GLN A 67 10.73 -16.39 -1.05
N LEU A 68 10.70 -16.33 0.28
CA LEU A 68 9.55 -16.75 1.08
C LEU A 68 8.30 -15.95 0.70
N ASN A 69 8.39 -14.61 0.63
CA ASN A 69 7.23 -13.76 0.31
C ASN A 69 6.66 -14.09 -1.08
N LYS A 70 7.54 -14.32 -2.07
CA LYS A 70 7.14 -14.67 -3.44
C LYS A 70 6.52 -16.06 -3.58
N LEU A 71 6.77 -16.95 -2.63
CA LEU A 71 6.21 -18.31 -2.59
C LEU A 71 4.94 -18.39 -1.75
N ALA A 72 4.83 -17.55 -0.72
CA ALA A 72 3.72 -17.56 0.23
C ALA A 72 2.40 -17.04 -0.36
N SER A 73 2.47 -16.17 -1.37
CA SER A 73 1.31 -15.56 -2.01
C SER A 73 1.64 -15.08 -3.43
N ASP A 74 0.61 -14.88 -4.25
CA ASP A 74 0.67 -14.14 -5.51
C ASP A 74 0.63 -12.62 -5.30
N HIS A 75 0.65 -12.16 -4.05
CA HIS A 75 0.87 -10.78 -3.63
C HIS A 75 2.10 -10.68 -2.71
N LEU A 76 2.81 -9.56 -2.79
CA LEU A 76 3.81 -9.16 -1.80
C LEU A 76 3.14 -8.39 -0.67
N PRO A 77 3.58 -8.58 0.58
CA PRO A 77 3.02 -7.86 1.71
C PRO A 77 3.36 -6.37 1.64
N LEU A 78 2.37 -5.51 1.86
CA LEU A 78 2.56 -4.08 2.11
C LEU A 78 2.62 -3.84 3.61
N ILE A 79 3.81 -3.56 4.13
CA ILE A 79 4.07 -3.35 5.56
C ILE A 79 4.18 -1.86 5.81
N VAL A 80 3.49 -1.37 6.85
CA VAL A 80 3.57 0.02 7.28
C VAL A 80 3.65 0.14 8.80
N ASP A 81 4.54 1.03 9.25
CA ASP A 81 4.60 1.44 10.65
C ASP A 81 3.90 2.80 10.81
N LEU A 82 3.01 2.88 11.79
CA LEU A 82 2.18 4.04 12.04
C LEU A 82 2.31 4.50 13.49
N GLU A 83 2.28 5.82 13.68
CA GLU A 83 2.18 6.45 14.99
C GLU A 83 0.73 6.92 15.19
N VAL A 84 0.11 6.45 16.28
CA VAL A 84 -1.24 6.84 16.69
C VAL A 84 -1.13 7.63 17.99
N SER A 85 -1.49 8.91 17.93
CA SER A 85 -1.56 9.83 19.06
C SER A 85 -2.96 9.87 19.67
#